data_AF-A0A527A1M1-F1
#
_entry.id   AF-A0A527A1M1-F1
#
_cell.length_a   1.000
_cell.length_b   1.000
_cell.length_c   1.000
_cell.angle_alpha   90.00
_cell.angle_beta   90.00
_cell.angle_gamma   90.00
#
_symmetry.space_group_name_H-M   'P 1'
#
loop_
_entity.id
_entity.type
_entity.pdbx_description
1 polymer ?
#
loop_
_entity_poly.entity_id
_entity_poly.type
_entity_poly.pdbx_seq_one_letter_code
_entity_poly.pdbx_strand_id
1 'polypeptide(L)'
;MNYAKDPTSDHVAVNAAVRAALRAYGRPVTVFEYPVWIGTIASSTLNSLACLGDVIGVMREALAAHASQMQRLENQDEWQTLSDLSGGDFVGRLLADYEMFTRYEINI
;
A
#
# COMPACT_ATOMS: atom_id res chain seq x y z
N MET A 1 10.74 -18.60 -7.31
CA MET A 1 10.94 -17.24 -7.83
C MET A 1 10.98 -16.28 -6.65
N ASN A 2 12.04 -15.47 -6.54
CA ASN A 2 12.39 -14.68 -5.36
C ASN A 2 11.82 -13.26 -5.44
N TYR A 3 10.77 -12.94 -4.68
CA TYR A 3 10.23 -11.58 -4.48
C TYR A 3 11.09 -10.70 -3.53
N ALA A 4 12.34 -11.08 -3.29
CA ALA A 4 13.03 -10.68 -2.05
C ALA A 4 13.91 -9.42 -2.14
N LYS A 5 14.21 -8.85 -3.31
CA LYS A 5 15.28 -7.83 -3.40
C LYS A 5 15.12 -6.84 -4.55
N ASP A 6 14.09 -6.01 -4.52
CA ASP A 6 14.23 -4.57 -4.80
C ASP A 6 12.90 -3.88 -4.48
N PRO A 7 12.84 -2.85 -3.63
CA PRO A 7 11.67 -1.98 -3.64
C PRO A 7 11.54 -1.39 -5.06
N THR A 8 10.35 -1.52 -5.67
CA THR A 8 10.10 -0.99 -7.01
C THR A 8 10.62 0.45 -7.09
N SER A 9 11.51 0.73 -8.06
CA SER A 9 12.32 1.96 -8.06
C SER A 9 11.49 3.25 -8.03
N ASP A 10 10.28 3.20 -8.58
CA ASP A 10 9.27 4.24 -8.52
C ASP A 10 8.76 4.49 -7.09
N HIS A 11 8.51 3.44 -6.31
CA HIS A 11 8.10 3.56 -4.91
C HIS A 11 9.20 4.26 -4.07
N VAL A 12 10.46 3.89 -4.28
CA VAL A 12 11.61 4.54 -3.60
C VAL A 12 11.70 6.01 -3.99
N ALA A 13 11.62 6.31 -5.28
CA ALA A 13 11.72 7.68 -5.80
C ALA A 13 10.58 8.57 -5.26
N VAL A 14 9.34 8.07 -5.28
CA VAL A 14 8.17 8.78 -4.76
C VAL A 14 8.29 8.99 -3.26
N ASN A 15 8.68 7.96 -2.48
CA ASN A 15 8.85 8.10 -1.03
C ASN A 15 9.90 9.17 -0.69
N ALA A 16 11.04 9.17 -1.39
CA ALA A 16 12.09 10.18 -1.21
C ALA A 16 11.60 11.59 -1.55
N ALA A 17 10.90 11.76 -2.68
CA ALA A 17 10.35 13.05 -3.10
C ALA A 17 9.31 13.59 -2.10
N VAL A 18 8.39 12.74 -1.64
CA VAL A 18 7.37 13.12 -0.64
C VAL A 18 8.04 13.51 0.68
N ARG A 19 9.01 12.73 1.18
CA ARG A 19 9.74 13.09 2.41
C ARG A 19 10.48 14.42 2.28
N ALA A 20 11.09 14.70 1.13
CA ALA A 20 11.74 15.98 0.87
C ALA A 20 10.74 17.15 0.86
N ALA A 21 9.60 16.98 0.18
CA ALA A 21 8.53 17.97 0.15
C ALA A 21 7.93 18.25 1.54
N LEU A 22 7.70 17.20 2.33
CA LEU A 22 7.20 17.33 3.71
C LEU A 22 8.19 18.12 4.58
N ARG A 23 9.50 17.86 4.48
CA ARG A 23 10.52 18.65 5.20
C ARG A 23 10.52 20.12 4.76
N ALA A 24 10.44 20.37 3.46
CA ALA A 24 10.41 21.73 2.92
C ALA A 24 9.13 22.50 3.32
N TYR A 25 8.01 21.81 3.53
CA TYR A 25 6.75 22.41 3.97
C TYR A 25 6.86 23.05 5.37
N GLY A 26 7.75 22.55 6.23
CA GLY A 26 8.13 23.20 7.49
C GLY A 26 7.05 23.31 8.57
N ARG A 27 5.85 22.75 8.33
CA ARG A 27 4.77 22.66 9.33
C ARG A 27 4.60 21.22 9.79
N PRO A 28 4.07 20.99 11.00
CA PRO A 28 3.77 19.65 11.49
C PRO A 28 2.83 18.91 10.53
N VAL A 29 3.20 17.69 10.17
CA VAL A 29 2.38 16.79 9.34
C VAL A 29 2.33 15.42 10.00
N THR A 30 1.12 14.89 10.14
CA THR A 30 0.90 13.48 10.50
C THR A 30 0.92 12.63 9.23
N VAL A 31 1.79 11.62 9.20
CA VAL A 31 1.90 10.66 8.10
C VAL A 31 1.32 9.32 8.55
N PHE A 32 0.48 8.73 7.70
CA PHE A 32 -0.01 7.35 7.83
C PHE A 32 0.66 6.53 6.72
N GLU A 33 1.72 5.82 7.06
CA GLU A 33 2.47 5.00 6.11
C GLU A 33 1.86 3.60 6.06
N TYR A 34 1.38 3.21 4.88
CA TYR A 34 0.82 1.89 4.64
C TYR A 34 1.94 0.85 4.56
N PRO A 35 1.80 -0.32 5.21
CA PRO A 35 2.70 -1.44 4.98
C PRO A 35 2.45 -1.99 3.57
N VAL A 36 3.09 -1.39 2.56
CA VAL A 36 3.29 -2.09 1.30
C VAL A 36 4.17 -3.30 1.66
N TRP A 37 3.65 -4.52 1.51
CA TRP A 37 4.31 -5.77 1.91
C TRP A 37 5.54 -6.11 1.02
N ILE A 38 6.44 -5.15 0.84
CA ILE A 38 7.81 -5.32 0.40
C ILE A 38 8.65 -5.37 1.68
N GLY A 39 8.73 -6.55 2.29
CA GLY A 39 9.76 -7.04 3.25
C GLY A 39 10.51 -6.13 4.25
N THR A 40 10.12 -4.87 4.49
CA THR A 40 10.97 -3.89 5.20
C THR A 40 10.23 -3.14 6.30
N ILE A 41 8.90 -3.07 6.28
CA ILE A 41 8.16 -2.59 7.45
C ILE A 41 8.01 -3.75 8.42
N ALA A 42 8.95 -3.82 9.38
CA ALA A 42 8.81 -4.68 10.54
C ALA A 42 7.46 -4.37 11.20
N SER A 43 6.67 -5.42 11.42
CA SER A 43 5.36 -5.39 12.10
C SER A 43 5.36 -4.57 13.40
N SER A 44 6.53 -4.44 14.04
CA SER A 44 6.77 -3.61 15.23
C SER A 44 6.62 -2.09 15.07
N THR A 45 6.36 -1.58 13.85
CA THR A 45 6.15 -0.14 13.60
C THR A 45 4.69 0.24 13.39
N LEU A 46 3.82 -0.75 13.18
CA LEU A 46 2.38 -0.53 13.03
C LEU A 46 1.80 -0.10 14.39
N ASN A 47 1.26 1.10 14.45
CA ASN A 47 0.79 1.71 15.71
C ASN A 47 -0.55 2.42 15.56
N SER A 48 -1.19 2.32 14.39
CA SER A 48 -2.49 2.93 14.11
C SER A 48 -3.38 1.97 13.34
N LEU A 49 -4.65 1.90 13.75
CA LEU A 49 -5.68 1.04 13.17
C LEU A 49 -6.87 1.92 12.76
N ALA A 50 -7.38 1.76 11.54
CA ALA A 50 -8.58 2.42 11.05
C ALA A 50 -9.67 1.39 10.75
N CYS A 51 -10.87 1.58 11.30
CA CYS A 51 -12.03 0.75 10.97
C CYS A 51 -12.59 1.15 9.60
N LEU A 52 -12.76 0.18 8.70
CA LEU A 52 -13.23 0.41 7.33
C LEU A 52 -14.71 0.12 7.12
N GLY A 53 -15.43 -0.38 8.14
CA GLY A 53 -16.77 -0.96 7.96
C GLY A 53 -17.75 -0.14 7.10
N ASP A 54 -17.79 1.18 7.28
CA ASP A 54 -18.71 2.06 6.54
C ASP A 54 -18.21 2.42 5.12
N VAL A 55 -16.92 2.26 4.83
CA VAL A 55 -16.28 2.67 3.57
C VAL A 55 -15.75 1.50 2.74
N ILE A 56 -15.83 0.27 3.24
CA ILE A 56 -15.32 -0.92 2.56
C ILE A 56 -15.95 -1.13 1.18
N GLY A 57 -17.21 -0.72 0.99
CA GLY A 57 -17.89 -0.73 -0.30
C GLY A 57 -17.21 0.19 -1.32
N VAL A 58 -16.83 1.40 -0.91
CA VAL A 58 -16.14 2.37 -1.77
C VAL A 58 -14.78 1.84 -2.21
N MET A 59 -14.05 1.18 -1.31
CA MET A 59 -12.76 0.60 -1.66
C MET A 59 -12.88 -0.55 -2.66
N ARG A 60 -13.92 -1.38 -2.54
CA ARG A 60 -14.21 -2.44 -3.52
C ARG A 60 -14.52 -1.87 -4.90
N GLU A 61 -15.33 -0.82 -4.97
CA GLU A 61 -15.65 -0.14 -6.23
C GLU A 61 -14.41 0.53 -6.85
N ALA A 62 -13.61 1.21 -6.04
CA ALA A 62 -12.36 1.82 -6.48
C ALA A 62 -11.40 0.76 -7.05
N LEU A 63 -11.22 -0.37 -6.36
CA LEU A 63 -10.41 -1.48 -6.86
C LEU A 63 -10.95 -2.03 -8.18
N ALA A 64 -12.27 -2.24 -8.28
CA ALA A 64 -12.90 -2.76 -9.49
C ALA A 64 -12.69 -1.86 -10.72
N ALA A 65 -12.52 -0.55 -10.53
CA ALA A 65 -12.18 0.38 -11.62
C ALA A 65 -10.78 0.13 -12.21
N HIS A 66 -9.87 -0.52 -11.47
CA HIS A 66 -8.53 -0.92 -11.93
C HIS A 66 -8.53 -2.33 -12.54
N ALA A 67 -9.34 -2.51 -13.59
CA ALA A 67 -9.66 -3.83 -14.16
C ALA A 67 -8.42 -4.64 -14.61
N SER A 68 -7.40 -4.01 -15.19
CA SER A 68 -6.20 -4.72 -15.65
C SER A 68 -5.34 -5.26 -14.49
N GLN A 69 -5.49 -4.72 -13.28
CA GLN A 69 -4.82 -5.21 -12.08
C GLN A 69 -5.70 -6.16 -11.27
N MET A 70 -7.01 -6.16 -11.47
CA MET A 70 -7.97 -7.02 -10.75
C MET A 70 -8.35 -8.29 -11.49
N GLN A 71 -8.25 -8.29 -12.81
CA GLN A 71 -8.72 -9.38 -13.67
C GLN A 71 -7.61 -9.83 -14.61
N ARG A 72 -7.59 -11.13 -14.88
CA ARG A 72 -6.73 -11.69 -15.91
C ARG A 72 -7.39 -11.50 -17.26
N LEU A 73 -6.83 -10.60 -18.06
CA LEU A 73 -7.33 -10.30 -19.40
C LEU A 73 -6.83 -11.35 -20.40
N GLU A 74 -7.67 -11.70 -21.38
CA GLU A 74 -7.29 -12.66 -22.44
C GLU A 74 -6.00 -12.22 -23.16
N ASN A 75 -5.12 -13.18 -23.42
CA ASN A 75 -3.80 -13.00 -24.06
C ASN A 75 -2.75 -12.26 -23.23
N GLN A 76 -2.95 -12.07 -21.92
CA GLN A 76 -1.95 -11.49 -21.01
C GLN A 76 -1.49 -12.47 -19.93
N ASP A 77 -0.95 -13.61 -20.35
CA ASP A 77 -0.59 -14.67 -19.40
C ASP A 77 0.61 -14.34 -18.49
N GLU A 78 1.45 -13.40 -18.88
CA GLU A 78 2.59 -12.95 -18.05
C GLU A 78 2.22 -11.76 -17.15
N TRP A 79 1.03 -11.17 -17.33
CA TRP A 79 0.60 -10.02 -16.53
C TRP A 79 0.08 -10.48 -15.16
N GLN A 80 0.70 -9.95 -14.11
CA GLN A 80 0.33 -10.26 -12.73
C GLN A 80 -0.83 -9.38 -12.27
N THR A 81 -1.85 -10.01 -11.70
CA THR A 81 -2.96 -9.35 -11.02
C THR A 81 -2.65 -9.18 -9.54
N LEU A 82 -3.43 -8.36 -8.84
CA LEU A 82 -3.34 -8.23 -7.38
C LEU A 82 -3.61 -9.55 -6.64
N SER A 83 -4.39 -10.45 -7.25
CA SER A 83 -4.62 -11.80 -6.72
C SER A 83 -3.38 -12.70 -6.81
N ASP A 84 -2.42 -12.36 -7.67
CA ASP A 84 -1.15 -13.08 -7.80
C ASP A 84 -0.09 -12.56 -6.81
N LEU A 85 -0.30 -11.36 -6.25
CA LEU A 85 0.59 -10.75 -5.27
C LEU A 85 0.41 -11.40 -3.90
N SER A 86 1.54 -11.55 -3.18
CA SER A 86 1.57 -12.13 -1.83
C SER A 86 0.87 -13.48 -1.72
N GLY A 87 0.82 -14.26 -2.80
CA GLY A 87 0.11 -15.55 -2.85
C GLY A 87 -1.41 -15.43 -2.70
N GLY A 88 -2.00 -14.30 -3.08
CA GLY A 88 -3.44 -14.03 -2.99
C GLY A 88 -3.90 -13.39 -1.67
N ASP A 89 -3.01 -13.24 -0.70
CA ASP A 89 -3.33 -12.69 0.62
C ASP A 89 -3.45 -11.15 0.62
N PHE A 90 -2.91 -10.49 -0.41
CA PHE A 90 -2.89 -9.02 -0.49
C PHE A 90 -4.29 -8.42 -0.48
N VAL A 91 -5.17 -8.88 -1.37
CA VAL A 91 -6.54 -8.36 -1.50
C VAL A 91 -7.37 -8.66 -0.25
N GLY A 92 -7.17 -9.84 0.36
CA GLY A 92 -7.85 -10.21 1.61
C GLY A 92 -7.50 -9.29 2.78
N ARG A 93 -6.21 -8.94 2.92
CA ARG A 93 -5.76 -7.99 3.94
C ARG A 93 -6.19 -6.56 3.65
N LEU A 94 -6.11 -6.15 2.40
CA LEU A 94 -6.56 -4.81 1.98
C LEU A 94 -8.04 -4.63 2.32
N LEU A 95 -8.88 -5.62 2.01
CA LEU A 95 -10.32 -5.57 2.22
C LEU A 95 -10.78 -6.07 3.61
N ALA A 96 -9.89 -6.12 4.59
CA ALA A 96 -10.24 -6.48 5.96
C ALA A 96 -11.07 -5.36 6.64
N ASP A 97 -11.73 -5.67 7.76
CA ASP A 97 -12.53 -4.70 8.52
C ASP A 97 -11.68 -3.55 9.10
N TYR A 98 -10.36 -3.74 9.16
CA TYR A 98 -9.42 -2.77 9.66
C TYR A 98 -8.18 -2.66 8.79
N GLU A 99 -7.72 -1.43 8.58
CA GLU A 99 -6.42 -1.14 7.99
C GLU A 99 -5.41 -0.72 9.06
N MET A 100 -4.18 -1.18 8.90
CA MET A 100 -3.06 -0.92 9.82
C MET A 100 -2.04 0.01 9.17
N PHE A 101 -1.57 0.99 9.92
CA PHE A 101 -0.60 1.98 9.47
C PHE A 101 0.52 2.18 10.50
N THR A 102 1.68 2.60 9.99
CA THR A 102 2.70 3.26 10.80
C THR A 102 2.40 4.75 10.82
N ARG A 103 1.90 5.26 11.95
CA ARG A 103 1.64 6.69 12.17
C ARG A 103 2.85 7.36 12.82
N TYR A 104 3.27 8.48 12.25
CA TYR A 104 4.32 9.34 12.84
C TYR A 104 4.15 10.80 12.41
N GLU A 105 4.89 11.68 13.07
CA GLU A 105 4.87 13.12 12.81
C GLU A 105 6.21 13.57 12.22
N ILE A 106 6.14 14.52 11.29
CA ILE A 106 7.29 15.17 10.65
C ILE A 106 7.22 16.67 10.95
N ASN A 107 8.39 17.31 11.13
CA ASN A 107 8.58 18.74 11.45
C ASN A 107 7.98 19.17 12.79
N ILE A 108 8.26 18.36 13.81
CA ILE A 108 8.00 18.68 15.22
C ILE A 108 9.17 19.44 15.82
#